data_AF-A0A1E7YM04-F1
#
_entry.id   AF-A0A1E7YM04-F1
#
_cell.length_a   1.000
_cell.length_b   1.000
_cell.length_c   1.000
_cell.angle_alpha   90.00
_cell.angle_beta   90.00
_cell.angle_gamma   90.00
#
_symmetry.space_group_name_H-M   'P 1'
#
loop_
_entity.id
_entity.type
_entity.pdbx_description
1 polymer ?
#
loop_
_entity_poly.entity_id
_entity_poly.type
_entity_poly.pdbx_seq_one_letter_code
_entity_poly.pdbx_strand_id
1 'polypeptide(L)'
;MGKKEIRWLLVWSSLLCSPFAWAASVPFDKIQCGWLGQGRENQGPAAKAICNKSGDKTPAGEKLRIEALRNDMYVAGAYHYVASLLPQGSPQQKALIEAQARYYDERDACGQDLKCILRVEKERHQQLHRQRDALEQPLPVKAIVRVSQGWTTPEGESLTQRLLEGLGLQPLPRVTLDDGRSVVWGFVPHAAILQSMVVLSPKAQVEALVTADDVYMGEGKSGNVRVYLPDGQNRDQILPIVQSWVAASAAGFNVDCRKDQAVCRPVPLKVAVEIVNLSCKAKSVRACAQRAPSTLTPGPSVALFTQ
;
A
#
# COMPACT_ATOMS: atom_id res chain seq x y z
N MET A 1 -21.30 -28.06 -26.40
CA MET A 1 -20.51 -28.24 -25.16
C MET A 1 -20.22 -26.87 -24.57
N GLY A 2 -20.53 -26.71 -23.29
CA GLY A 2 -20.98 -25.45 -22.70
C GLY A 2 -19.86 -24.46 -22.34
N LYS A 3 -20.05 -23.21 -22.77
CA LYS A 3 -19.36 -22.00 -22.29
C LYS A 3 -19.79 -21.73 -20.85
N LYS A 4 -18.99 -22.09 -19.84
CA LYS A 4 -19.26 -21.68 -18.44
C LYS A 4 -18.08 -21.81 -17.46
N GLU A 5 -16.83 -21.54 -17.85
CA GLU A 5 -15.71 -21.58 -16.87
C GLU A 5 -14.64 -20.47 -17.00
N ILE A 6 -14.97 -19.30 -17.57
CA ILE A 6 -14.03 -18.17 -17.63
C ILE A 6 -14.64 -16.97 -16.92
N ARG A 7 -14.74 -17.04 -15.59
CA ARG A 7 -15.05 -15.87 -14.74
C ARG A 7 -14.36 -15.87 -13.37
N TRP A 8 -13.66 -16.94 -12.99
CA TRP A 8 -13.01 -17.05 -11.68
C TRP A 8 -11.49 -16.78 -11.69
N LEU A 9 -10.84 -16.74 -12.87
CA LEU A 9 -9.40 -16.51 -13.00
C LEU A 9 -8.98 -15.03 -12.96
N LEU A 10 -9.90 -14.08 -13.11
CA LEU A 10 -9.58 -12.65 -13.25
C LEU A 10 -9.61 -11.85 -11.92
N VAL A 11 -10.09 -12.44 -10.83
CA VAL A 11 -10.01 -11.83 -9.47
C VAL A 11 -8.72 -12.28 -8.75
N TRP A 12 -8.07 -13.33 -9.25
CA TRP A 12 -6.88 -13.89 -8.61
C TRP A 12 -5.62 -13.06 -8.90
N SER A 13 -5.52 -12.41 -10.05
CA SER A 13 -4.31 -11.68 -10.47
C SER A 13 -4.06 -10.38 -9.73
N SER A 14 -5.10 -9.74 -9.17
CA SER A 14 -4.98 -8.49 -8.41
C SER A 14 -4.58 -8.71 -6.94
N LEU A 15 -4.61 -9.96 -6.45
CA LEU A 15 -4.09 -10.34 -5.13
C LEU A 15 -2.64 -10.89 -5.21
N LEU A 16 -2.13 -11.18 -6.41
CA LEU A 16 -0.77 -11.72 -6.63
C LEU A 16 0.35 -10.68 -6.46
N CYS A 17 0.02 -9.42 -6.18
CA CYS A 17 0.97 -8.34 -5.90
C CYS A 17 0.59 -7.64 -4.59
N SER A 18 0.40 -8.42 -3.53
CA SER A 18 0.15 -7.92 -2.17
C SER A 18 1.37 -8.23 -1.28
N PRO A 19 2.30 -7.27 -1.13
CA PRO A 19 3.51 -7.38 -0.33
C PRO A 19 3.20 -6.86 1.07
N PHE A 20 3.41 -7.64 2.13
CA PHE A 20 2.97 -7.22 3.46
C PHE A 20 3.96 -7.62 4.55
N ALA A 21 5.25 -7.27 4.42
CA ALA A 21 6.25 -7.51 5.46
C ALA A 21 6.25 -6.46 6.60
N TRP A 22 5.50 -5.35 6.45
CA TRP A 22 5.62 -4.19 7.34
C TRP A 22 4.78 -4.23 8.61
N ALA A 23 3.74 -5.06 8.68
CA ALA A 23 3.03 -5.28 9.94
C ALA A 23 3.76 -6.29 10.84
N ALA A 24 5.08 -6.24 10.85
CA ALA A 24 5.90 -7.05 11.73
C ALA A 24 5.80 -6.53 13.16
N SER A 25 4.98 -7.29 13.88
CA SER A 25 4.87 -7.40 15.33
C SER A 25 3.88 -8.52 15.69
N VAL A 26 3.12 -9.02 14.71
CA VAL A 26 2.70 -10.42 14.75
C VAL A 26 3.79 -11.27 14.08
N PRO A 27 4.30 -12.29 14.78
CA PRO A 27 5.18 -13.29 14.20
C PRO A 27 4.59 -13.88 12.90
N PHE A 28 5.35 -13.81 11.81
CA PHE A 28 4.98 -14.33 10.49
C PHE A 28 4.74 -15.85 10.48
N ASP A 29 5.28 -16.57 11.47
CA ASP A 29 5.09 -18.01 11.69
C ASP A 29 3.66 -18.36 12.17
N LYS A 30 2.88 -17.39 12.66
CA LYS A 30 1.45 -17.56 12.96
C LYS A 30 0.53 -17.36 11.74
N ILE A 31 1.08 -16.84 10.64
CA ILE A 31 0.33 -16.48 9.42
C ILE A 31 0.71 -17.44 8.29
N GLN A 32 -0.32 -17.90 7.57
CA GLN A 32 -0.26 -18.58 6.29
C GLN A 32 0.00 -20.09 6.28
N CYS A 33 -0.91 -20.72 5.56
CA CYS A 33 -0.72 -21.97 4.86
C CYS A 33 0.31 -21.80 3.76
N GLY A 34 1.60 -21.83 4.13
CA GLY A 34 2.73 -22.06 3.25
C GLY A 34 2.60 -21.46 1.85
N TRP A 35 2.38 -20.14 1.73
CA TRP A 35 2.55 -19.44 0.45
C TRP A 35 3.98 -18.94 0.23
N LEU A 36 4.81 -18.91 1.29
CA LEU A 36 6.19 -18.42 1.25
C LEU A 36 7.28 -19.47 1.54
N GLY A 37 6.94 -20.76 1.59
CA GLY A 37 7.93 -21.83 1.79
C GLY A 37 8.67 -21.81 3.14
N GLN A 38 8.31 -20.93 4.07
CA GLN A 38 8.93 -20.85 5.40
C GLN A 38 8.07 -21.55 6.46
N GLY A 39 8.66 -22.57 7.11
CA GLY A 39 8.32 -23.05 8.44
C GLY A 39 6.93 -23.65 8.67
N ARG A 40 6.66 -24.86 8.15
CA ARG A 40 5.49 -25.67 8.60
C ARG A 40 5.58 -26.12 10.06
N GLU A 41 6.77 -26.04 10.66
CA GLU A 41 7.10 -26.64 11.96
C GLU A 41 6.55 -25.84 13.16
N ASN A 42 6.33 -24.52 13.00
CA ASN A 42 5.87 -23.63 14.10
C ASN A 42 4.39 -23.23 14.00
N GLN A 43 3.61 -23.86 13.12
CA GLN A 43 2.20 -23.54 12.95
C GLN A 43 1.37 -23.98 14.17
N GLY A 44 0.57 -23.05 14.68
CA GLY A 44 -0.44 -23.32 15.70
C GLY A 44 -1.49 -24.37 15.24
N PRO A 45 -2.26 -24.97 16.17
CA PRO A 45 -3.24 -26.01 15.85
C PRO A 45 -4.24 -25.63 14.75
N ALA A 46 -4.76 -24.40 14.78
CA ALA A 46 -5.73 -23.93 13.79
C ALA A 46 -5.08 -23.74 12.42
N ALA A 47 -3.88 -23.17 12.36
CA ALA A 47 -3.12 -23.09 11.11
C ALA A 47 -2.91 -24.50 10.52
N LYS A 48 -2.50 -25.49 11.32
CA LYS A 48 -2.39 -26.87 10.84
C LYS A 48 -3.71 -27.43 10.29
N ALA A 49 -4.85 -27.10 10.90
CA ALA A 49 -6.18 -27.54 10.46
C ALA A 49 -6.59 -26.94 9.11
N ILE A 50 -6.29 -25.65 8.90
CA ILE A 50 -6.60 -24.92 7.66
C ILE A 50 -5.67 -25.37 6.52
N CYS A 51 -4.37 -25.51 6.83
CA CYS A 51 -3.29 -25.58 5.87
C CYS A 51 -2.95 -26.99 5.40
N ASN A 52 -3.10 -27.98 6.29
CA ASN A 52 -2.92 -29.37 5.90
C ASN A 52 -4.24 -29.88 5.32
N LYS A 53 -4.18 -30.92 4.47
CA LYS A 53 -5.37 -31.71 4.14
C LYS A 53 -5.85 -32.38 5.44
N SER A 54 -6.73 -31.72 6.17
CA SER A 54 -7.29 -32.17 7.44
C SER A 54 -8.02 -33.50 7.29
N GLY A 55 -8.19 -34.23 8.41
CA GLY A 55 -8.68 -35.61 8.46
C GLY A 55 -10.10 -35.86 7.94
N ASP A 56 -10.94 -34.83 7.83
CA ASP A 56 -12.25 -34.92 7.19
C ASP A 56 -12.12 -34.74 5.67
N LYS A 57 -12.08 -35.86 4.95
CA LYS A 57 -11.96 -35.90 3.48
C LYS A 57 -13.32 -35.80 2.77
N THR A 58 -14.41 -35.52 3.49
CA THR A 58 -15.71 -35.34 2.86
C THR A 58 -15.74 -34.03 2.06
N PRO A 59 -16.59 -33.92 1.01
CA PRO A 59 -16.80 -32.67 0.30
C PRO A 59 -17.22 -31.49 1.21
N ALA A 60 -17.93 -31.78 2.30
CA ALA A 60 -18.35 -30.78 3.28
C ALA A 60 -17.17 -30.29 4.12
N GLY A 61 -16.32 -31.19 4.60
CA GLY A 61 -15.08 -30.85 5.31
C GLY A 61 -14.13 -30.03 4.46
N GLU A 62 -13.93 -30.42 3.19
CA GLU A 62 -13.06 -29.69 2.26
C GLU A 62 -13.61 -28.28 1.95
N LYS A 63 -14.93 -28.13 1.79
CA LYS A 63 -15.56 -26.82 1.59
C LYS A 63 -15.32 -25.90 2.79
N LEU A 64 -15.49 -26.41 4.02
CA LEU A 64 -15.23 -25.65 5.24
C LEU A 64 -13.76 -25.23 5.35
N ARG A 65 -12.83 -26.14 5.00
CA ARG A 65 -11.40 -25.86 5.00
C ARG A 65 -11.03 -24.75 4.02
N ILE A 66 -11.56 -24.79 2.79
CA ILE A 66 -11.35 -23.74 1.78
C ILE A 66 -11.92 -22.40 2.26
N GLU A 67 -13.06 -22.41 2.95
CA GLU A 67 -13.66 -21.18 3.49
C GLU A 67 -12.82 -20.59 4.63
N ALA A 68 -12.30 -21.41 5.53
CA ALA A 68 -11.38 -20.97 6.58
C ALA A 68 -10.08 -20.41 5.98
N LEU A 69 -9.47 -21.12 5.02
CA LEU A 69 -8.28 -20.65 4.30
C LEU A 69 -8.49 -19.26 3.68
N ARG A 70 -9.65 -19.05 3.07
CA ARG A 70 -10.00 -17.75 2.48
C ARG A 70 -10.15 -16.66 3.54
N ASN A 71 -10.79 -16.96 4.67
CA ASN A 71 -10.99 -15.98 5.74
C ASN A 71 -9.68 -15.65 6.46
N ASP A 72 -8.78 -16.62 6.67
CA ASP A 72 -7.42 -16.37 7.19
C ASP A 72 -6.68 -15.34 6.33
N MET A 73 -6.72 -15.50 5.00
CA MET A 73 -6.14 -14.53 4.06
C MET A 73 -6.81 -13.15 4.14
N TYR A 74 -8.13 -13.11 4.29
CA TYR A 74 -8.87 -11.84 4.42
C TYR A 74 -8.55 -11.13 5.74
N VAL A 75 -8.46 -11.86 6.86
CA VAL A 75 -8.04 -11.30 8.14
C VAL A 75 -6.64 -10.73 8.05
N ALA A 76 -5.69 -11.47 7.46
CA ALA A 76 -4.32 -10.99 7.28
C ALA A 76 -4.30 -9.70 6.44
N GLY A 77 -4.91 -9.69 5.26
CA GLY A 77 -4.98 -8.52 4.39
C GLY A 77 -5.65 -7.31 5.06
N ALA A 78 -6.75 -7.52 5.77
CA ALA A 78 -7.44 -6.45 6.50
C ALA A 78 -6.60 -5.90 7.66
N TYR A 79 -5.89 -6.74 8.40
CA TYR A 79 -4.98 -6.32 9.46
C TYR A 79 -3.86 -5.43 8.91
N HIS A 80 -3.22 -5.85 7.82
CA HIS A 80 -2.18 -5.07 7.17
C HIS A 80 -2.70 -3.71 6.68
N TYR A 81 -3.90 -3.67 6.12
CA TYR A 81 -4.52 -2.41 5.72
C TYR A 81 -4.79 -1.51 6.93
N VAL A 82 -5.44 -2.00 7.98
CA VAL A 82 -5.67 -1.17 9.18
C VAL A 82 -4.35 -0.68 9.79
N ALA A 83 -3.31 -1.50 9.78
CA ALA A 83 -1.98 -1.12 10.28
C ALA A 83 -1.34 0.02 9.48
N SER A 84 -1.54 0.06 8.15
CA SER A 84 -1.00 1.15 7.30
C SER A 84 -1.75 2.48 7.46
N LEU A 85 -2.99 2.43 7.98
CA LEU A 85 -3.77 3.63 8.31
C LEU A 85 -3.33 4.31 9.61
N LEU A 86 -2.53 3.64 10.44
CA LEU A 86 -2.12 4.15 11.76
C LEU A 86 -0.67 4.66 11.73
N PRO A 87 -0.35 5.78 12.41
CA PRO A 87 1.02 6.25 12.52
C PRO A 87 1.92 5.19 13.16
N GLN A 88 3.15 5.06 12.65
CA GLN A 88 4.09 4.06 13.12
C GLN A 88 4.44 4.29 14.60
N GLY A 89 4.43 3.21 15.39
CA GLY A 89 4.77 3.25 16.82
C GLY A 89 3.71 3.91 17.71
N SER A 90 2.61 4.40 17.13
CA SER A 90 1.50 5.02 17.88
C SER A 90 0.87 4.04 18.87
N PRO A 91 0.27 4.54 19.98
CA PRO A 91 -0.49 3.70 20.90
C PRO A 91 -1.59 2.89 20.21
N GLN A 92 -2.23 3.47 19.19
CA GLN A 92 -3.27 2.80 18.39
C GLN A 92 -2.69 1.64 17.58
N GLN A 93 -1.53 1.82 16.95
CA GLN A 93 -0.86 0.74 16.22
C GLN A 93 -0.46 -0.39 17.19
N LYS A 94 0.11 -0.07 18.35
CA LYS A 94 0.43 -1.06 19.39
C LYS A 94 -0.81 -1.83 19.86
N ALA A 95 -1.93 -1.15 20.08
CA ALA A 95 -3.18 -1.79 20.46
C ALA A 95 -3.73 -2.72 19.36
N LEU A 96 -3.62 -2.33 18.08
CA LEU A 96 -4.00 -3.18 16.94
C LEU A 96 -3.16 -4.47 16.92
N ILE A 97 -1.86 -4.35 17.13
CA ILE A 97 -0.89 -5.45 17.17
C ILE A 97 -1.25 -6.43 18.30
N GLU A 98 -1.45 -5.92 19.51
CA GLU A 98 -1.83 -6.74 20.67
C GLU A 98 -3.18 -7.42 20.46
N ALA A 99 -4.16 -6.72 19.87
CA ALA A 99 -5.45 -7.31 19.54
C ALA A 99 -5.32 -8.42 18.48
N GLN A 100 -4.41 -8.26 17.52
CA GLN A 100 -4.14 -9.29 16.52
C GLN A 100 -3.44 -10.51 17.14
N ALA A 101 -2.53 -10.32 18.10
CA ALA A 101 -1.92 -11.41 18.83
C ALA A 101 -2.96 -12.23 19.62
N ARG A 102 -3.87 -11.57 20.35
CA ARG A 102 -4.97 -12.22 21.07
C ARG A 102 -5.89 -13.01 20.14
N TYR A 103 -6.22 -12.46 18.96
CA TYR A 103 -6.99 -13.18 17.94
C TYR A 103 -6.33 -14.51 17.55
N TYR A 104 -5.00 -14.54 17.36
CA TYR A 104 -4.33 -15.79 17.01
C TYR A 104 -4.43 -16.83 18.13
N ASP A 105 -4.32 -16.41 19.38
CA ASP A 105 -4.45 -17.30 20.54
C ASP A 105 -5.90 -17.84 20.64
N GLU A 106 -6.91 -16.99 20.43
CA GLU A 106 -8.33 -17.39 20.37
C GLU A 106 -8.61 -18.37 19.21
N ARG A 107 -8.04 -18.11 18.03
CA ARG A 107 -8.15 -18.98 16.86
C ARG A 107 -7.51 -20.34 17.15
N ASP A 108 -6.31 -20.36 17.71
CA ASP A 108 -5.57 -21.58 18.00
C ASP A 108 -6.23 -22.42 19.12
N ALA A 109 -6.95 -21.79 20.05
CA ALA A 109 -7.76 -22.48 21.06
C ALA A 109 -8.89 -23.35 20.45
N CYS A 110 -9.33 -23.09 19.22
CA CYS A 110 -10.27 -23.95 18.50
C CYS A 110 -9.67 -25.31 18.07
N GLY A 111 -8.35 -25.50 18.13
CA GLY A 111 -7.71 -26.75 17.76
C GLY A 111 -7.92 -27.11 16.28
N GLN A 112 -8.63 -28.22 16.02
CA GLN A 112 -8.95 -28.70 14.67
C GLN A 112 -10.42 -28.44 14.25
N ASP A 113 -11.21 -27.76 15.08
CA ASP A 113 -12.61 -27.46 14.75
C ASP A 113 -12.70 -26.31 13.73
N LEU A 114 -12.85 -26.66 12.45
CA LEU A 114 -12.98 -25.70 11.35
C LEU A 114 -14.19 -24.77 11.49
N LYS A 115 -15.27 -25.18 12.16
CA LYS A 115 -16.43 -24.29 12.39
C LYS A 115 -16.11 -23.24 13.45
N CYS A 116 -15.43 -23.65 14.53
CA CYS A 116 -14.94 -22.73 15.55
C CYS A 116 -13.95 -21.72 14.94
N ILE A 117 -12.96 -22.20 14.19
CA ILE A 117 -11.95 -21.37 13.51
C ILE A 117 -12.62 -20.34 12.61
N LEU A 118 -13.49 -20.79 11.71
CA LEU A 118 -14.17 -19.92 10.75
C LEU A 118 -15.02 -18.83 11.43
N ARG A 119 -15.63 -19.14 12.58
CA ARG A 119 -16.38 -18.17 13.37
C ARG A 119 -15.46 -17.06 13.89
N VAL A 120 -14.34 -17.43 14.52
CA VAL A 120 -13.34 -16.49 15.07
C VAL A 120 -12.75 -15.62 13.95
N GLU A 121 -12.41 -16.20 12.80
CA GLU A 121 -11.90 -15.46 11.65
C GLU A 121 -12.91 -14.46 11.09
N LYS A 122 -14.18 -14.85 10.95
CA LYS A 122 -15.26 -13.95 10.48
C LYS A 122 -15.47 -12.78 11.44
N GLU A 123 -15.51 -13.05 12.75
CA GLU A 123 -15.64 -12.02 13.78
C GLU A 123 -14.46 -11.03 13.70
N ARG A 124 -13.23 -11.54 13.59
CA ARG A 124 -12.04 -10.69 13.46
C ARG A 124 -12.04 -9.87 12.18
N HIS A 125 -12.39 -10.48 11.05
CA HIS A 125 -12.47 -9.80 9.77
C HIS A 125 -13.47 -8.63 9.81
N GLN A 126 -14.64 -8.82 10.43
CA GLN A 126 -15.62 -7.75 10.63
C GLN A 126 -15.10 -6.64 11.55
N GLN A 127 -14.36 -6.98 12.62
CA GLN A 127 -13.73 -5.97 13.49
C GLN A 127 -12.74 -5.11 12.71
N LEU A 128 -11.86 -5.73 11.92
CA LEU A 128 -10.87 -5.04 11.10
C LEU A 128 -11.54 -4.18 10.01
N HIS A 129 -12.62 -4.66 9.40
CA HIS A 129 -13.41 -3.85 8.46
C HIS A 129 -13.99 -2.60 9.12
N ARG A 130 -14.61 -2.72 10.31
CA ARG A 130 -15.12 -1.56 11.03
C ARG A 130 -14.02 -0.57 11.42
N GLN A 131 -12.86 -1.06 11.84
CA GLN A 131 -11.71 -0.21 12.14
C GLN A 131 -11.20 0.50 10.89
N ARG A 132 -11.08 -0.22 9.77
CA ARG A 132 -10.72 0.36 8.48
C ARG A 132 -11.71 1.46 8.10
N ASP A 133 -13.01 1.19 8.10
CA ASP A 133 -14.02 2.16 7.69
C ASP A 133 -14.02 3.42 8.61
N ALA A 134 -13.61 3.28 9.87
CA ALA A 134 -13.45 4.40 10.80
C ALA A 134 -12.16 5.22 10.59
N LEU A 135 -11.10 4.61 10.05
CA LEU A 135 -9.79 5.21 9.85
C LEU A 135 -9.54 5.68 8.42
N GLU A 136 -10.18 5.03 7.45
CA GLU A 136 -10.00 5.27 6.03
C GLU A 136 -10.60 6.63 5.69
N GLN A 137 -9.73 7.55 5.26
CA GLN A 137 -10.16 8.82 4.73
C GLN A 137 -10.23 8.68 3.21
N PRO A 138 -11.40 8.95 2.59
CA PRO A 138 -11.54 8.86 1.15
C PRO A 138 -10.58 9.83 0.48
N LEU A 139 -10.03 9.41 -0.66
CA LEU A 139 -9.22 10.29 -1.51
C LEU A 139 -10.04 11.54 -1.85
N PRO A 140 -9.52 12.77 -1.69
CA PRO A 140 -10.28 14.00 -1.93
C PRO A 140 -10.34 14.30 -3.44
N VAL A 141 -11.00 13.42 -4.21
CA VAL A 141 -11.07 13.46 -5.69
C VAL A 141 -11.51 14.84 -6.20
N LYS A 142 -12.54 15.44 -5.58
CA LYS A 142 -13.00 16.79 -5.96
C LYS A 142 -11.90 17.85 -5.80
N ALA A 143 -11.08 17.75 -4.75
CA ALA A 143 -9.97 18.68 -4.54
C ALA A 143 -8.86 18.45 -5.55
N ILE A 144 -8.50 17.18 -5.82
CA ILE A 144 -7.52 16.80 -6.85
C ILE A 144 -7.92 17.34 -8.22
N VAL A 145 -9.18 17.12 -8.63
CA VAL A 145 -9.73 17.65 -9.87
C VAL A 145 -9.62 19.17 -9.89
N ARG A 146 -10.11 19.85 -8.85
CA ARG A 146 -10.08 21.32 -8.78
C ARG A 146 -8.67 21.91 -8.95
N VAL A 147 -7.65 21.32 -8.33
CA VAL A 147 -6.28 21.88 -8.40
C VAL A 147 -5.57 21.52 -9.71
N SER A 148 -5.91 20.39 -10.33
CA SER A 148 -5.26 19.92 -11.57
C SER A 148 -6.02 20.32 -12.84
N GLN A 149 -7.24 20.85 -12.73
CA GLN A 149 -8.11 21.11 -13.88
C GLN A 149 -7.48 22.09 -14.88
N GLY A 150 -7.49 21.67 -16.15
CA GLY A 150 -6.98 22.48 -17.26
C GLY A 150 -5.46 22.47 -17.40
N TRP A 151 -4.74 21.70 -16.57
CA TRP A 151 -3.31 21.47 -16.73
C TRP A 151 -3.04 20.30 -17.67
N THR A 152 -2.01 20.46 -18.50
CA THR A 152 -1.54 19.41 -19.41
C THR A 152 -0.15 18.90 -19.05
N THR A 153 0.05 17.58 -19.16
CA THR A 153 1.38 16.94 -19.04
C THR A 153 2.29 17.38 -20.18
N PRO A 154 3.62 17.15 -20.11
CA PRO A 154 4.53 17.45 -21.22
C PRO A 154 4.19 16.75 -22.54
N GLU A 155 3.47 15.64 -22.48
CA GLU A 155 2.97 14.83 -23.59
C GLU A 155 1.64 15.38 -24.15
N GLY A 156 1.04 16.36 -23.48
CA GLY A 156 -0.21 17.02 -23.90
C GLY A 156 -1.47 16.40 -23.31
N GLU A 157 -1.35 15.41 -22.42
CA GLU A 157 -2.48 14.73 -21.79
C GLU A 157 -3.05 15.55 -20.62
N SER A 158 -4.29 15.25 -20.22
CA SER A 158 -4.90 15.87 -19.04
C SER A 158 -4.18 15.42 -17.76
N LEU A 159 -3.63 16.37 -16.99
CA LEU A 159 -3.00 16.07 -15.71
C LEU A 159 -4.00 15.42 -14.73
N THR A 160 -5.24 15.90 -14.71
CA THR A 160 -6.30 15.33 -13.88
C THR A 160 -6.52 13.86 -14.20
N GLN A 161 -6.58 13.51 -15.50
CA GLN A 161 -6.78 12.13 -15.92
C GLN A 161 -5.60 11.25 -15.49
N ARG A 162 -4.36 11.67 -15.80
CA ARG A 162 -3.13 10.95 -15.42
C ARG A 162 -3.03 10.68 -13.92
N LEU A 163 -3.46 11.64 -13.09
CA LEU A 163 -3.48 11.49 -11.63
C LEU A 163 -4.54 10.49 -11.19
N LEU A 164 -5.78 10.62 -11.67
CA LEU A 164 -6.89 9.76 -11.28
C LEU A 164 -6.73 8.31 -11.76
N GLU A 165 -6.15 8.09 -12.94
CA GLU A 165 -5.82 6.75 -13.44
C GLU A 165 -4.76 6.09 -12.56
N GLY A 166 -3.69 6.82 -12.21
CA GLY A 166 -2.67 6.32 -11.30
C GLY A 166 -3.14 6.14 -9.86
N LEU A 167 -4.28 6.72 -9.48
CA LEU A 167 -4.93 6.54 -8.18
C LEU A 167 -6.21 5.68 -8.29
N GLY A 168 -6.38 4.97 -9.41
CA GLY A 168 -7.60 4.21 -9.72
C GLY A 168 -7.64 2.80 -9.13
N LEU A 169 -6.47 2.22 -8.80
CA LEU A 169 -6.37 0.88 -8.22
C LEU A 169 -6.55 0.92 -6.71
N GLN A 170 -7.64 0.32 -6.22
CA GLN A 170 -7.95 0.22 -4.81
C GLN A 170 -7.58 -1.17 -4.24
N PRO A 171 -7.19 -1.25 -2.95
CA PRO A 171 -6.97 -0.13 -2.05
C PRO A 171 -5.67 0.62 -2.37
N LEU A 172 -5.67 1.94 -2.17
CA LEU A 172 -4.47 2.74 -2.37
C LEU A 172 -3.51 2.62 -1.17
N PRO A 173 -2.23 2.27 -1.41
CA PRO A 173 -1.19 2.42 -0.41
C PRO A 173 -1.19 3.82 0.20
N ARG A 174 -1.04 3.89 1.52
CA ARG A 174 -0.96 5.14 2.25
C ARG A 174 -0.16 5.03 3.54
N VAL A 175 0.39 6.16 3.97
CA VAL A 175 1.09 6.33 5.24
C VAL A 175 0.73 7.68 5.84
N THR A 176 0.63 7.72 7.18
CA THR A 176 0.52 8.97 7.94
C THR A 176 1.89 9.29 8.56
N LEU A 177 2.41 10.47 8.28
CA LEU A 177 3.68 10.98 8.80
C LEU A 177 3.50 11.48 10.24
N ASP A 178 4.61 11.68 10.96
CA ASP A 178 4.61 12.11 12.37
C ASP A 178 3.97 13.49 12.57
N ASP A 179 4.01 14.35 11.56
CA ASP A 179 3.37 15.68 11.57
C ASP A 179 1.87 15.64 11.20
N GLY A 180 1.31 14.45 11.00
CA GLY A 180 -0.09 14.22 10.66
C GLY A 180 -0.42 14.32 9.17
N ARG A 181 0.54 14.67 8.30
CA ARG A 181 0.31 14.61 6.85
C ARG A 181 0.10 13.17 6.40
N SER A 182 -0.76 12.99 5.40
CA SER A 182 -0.99 11.68 4.78
C SER A 182 -0.42 11.66 3.37
N VAL A 183 0.30 10.59 3.04
CA VAL A 183 0.79 10.33 1.68
C VAL A 183 0.03 9.14 1.13
N VAL A 184 -0.56 9.28 -0.05
CA VAL A 184 -1.33 8.23 -0.73
C VAL A 184 -0.79 8.09 -2.15
N TRP A 185 -0.53 6.87 -2.60
CA TRP A 185 0.01 6.63 -3.94
C TRP A 185 -0.60 5.42 -4.62
N GLY A 186 -0.36 5.30 -5.91
CA GLY A 186 -0.82 4.17 -6.73
C GLY A 186 -0.14 4.12 -8.08
N PHE A 187 -0.64 3.22 -8.92
CA PHE A 187 -0.11 2.91 -10.24
C PHE A 187 -1.24 2.94 -11.27
N VAL A 188 -0.88 3.29 -12.51
CA VAL A 188 -1.78 3.08 -13.64
C VAL A 188 -1.98 1.57 -13.84
N PRO A 189 -3.23 1.07 -14.01
CA PRO A 189 -3.49 -0.33 -14.29
C PRO A 189 -2.64 -0.86 -15.44
N HIS A 190 -1.99 -2.00 -15.23
CA HIS A 190 -1.09 -2.65 -16.20
C HIS A 190 0.18 -1.87 -16.57
N ALA A 191 0.47 -0.74 -15.90
CA ALA A 191 1.65 0.09 -16.14
C ALA A 191 2.26 0.56 -14.81
N ALA A 192 2.89 -0.35 -14.06
CA ALA A 192 3.52 -0.06 -12.76
C ALA A 192 4.65 0.99 -12.82
N ILE A 193 5.19 1.25 -14.00
CA ILE A 193 6.16 2.33 -14.25
C ILE A 193 5.52 3.73 -14.19
N LEU A 194 4.19 3.84 -14.32
CA LEU A 194 3.43 5.09 -14.23
C LEU A 194 2.76 5.17 -12.88
N GLN A 195 3.27 6.06 -12.03
CA GLN A 195 2.84 6.23 -10.66
C GLN A 195 2.23 7.61 -10.43
N SER A 196 1.32 7.67 -9.46
CA SER A 196 0.74 8.91 -8.97
C SER A 196 0.76 8.92 -7.45
N MET A 197 1.00 10.09 -6.87
CA MET A 197 0.96 10.28 -5.42
C MET A 197 0.27 11.61 -5.10
N VAL A 198 -0.41 11.65 -3.95
CA VAL A 198 -0.94 12.87 -3.34
C VAL A 198 -0.39 13.00 -1.92
N VAL A 199 -0.02 14.22 -1.55
CA VAL A 199 0.30 14.60 -0.18
C VAL A 199 -0.85 15.46 0.36
N LEU A 200 -1.38 15.05 1.50
CA LEU A 200 -2.50 15.68 2.16
C LEU A 200 -2.07 16.27 3.50
N SER A 201 -2.56 17.46 3.80
CA SER A 201 -2.42 18.08 5.13
C SER A 201 -3.14 17.25 6.21
N PRO A 202 -2.88 17.49 7.51
CA PRO A 202 -3.65 16.87 8.60
C PRO A 202 -5.16 17.14 8.53
N LYS A 203 -5.58 18.14 7.77
CA LYS A 203 -7.00 18.49 7.51
C LYS A 203 -7.50 17.97 6.15
N ALA A 204 -6.81 16.98 5.57
CA ALA A 204 -7.12 16.36 4.28
C ALA A 204 -7.15 17.31 3.07
N GLN A 205 -6.40 18.42 3.12
CA GLN A 205 -6.27 19.33 1.99
C GLN A 205 -5.10 18.91 1.10
N VAL A 206 -5.24 19.05 -0.23
CA VAL A 206 -4.16 18.72 -1.18
C VAL A 206 -3.02 19.73 -1.05
N GLU A 207 -1.86 19.28 -0.59
CA GLU A 207 -0.64 20.09 -0.50
C GLU A 207 0.30 19.86 -1.68
N ALA A 208 0.30 18.64 -2.24
CA ALA A 208 1.04 18.32 -3.45
C ALA A 208 0.38 17.17 -4.21
N LEU A 209 0.56 17.21 -5.53
CA LEU A 209 0.32 16.08 -6.43
C LEU A 209 1.65 15.68 -7.04
N VAL A 210 1.84 14.41 -7.35
CA VAL A 210 3.07 13.92 -7.97
C VAL A 210 2.74 12.89 -9.03
N THR A 211 3.43 13.00 -10.16
CA THR A 211 3.48 11.94 -11.17
C THR A 211 4.93 11.48 -11.31
N ALA A 212 5.14 10.18 -11.36
CA ALA A 212 6.44 9.61 -11.65
C ALA A 212 6.33 8.59 -12.78
N ASP A 213 7.30 8.66 -13.70
CA ASP A 213 7.38 7.81 -14.87
C ASP A 213 8.75 7.10 -14.85
N ASP A 214 8.76 5.78 -15.04
CA ASP A 214 9.96 4.93 -15.11
C ASP A 214 10.86 4.96 -13.86
N VAL A 215 10.26 5.07 -12.67
CA VAL A 215 10.99 5.03 -11.38
C VAL A 215 10.96 3.64 -10.74
N TYR A 216 9.92 2.84 -11.00
CA TYR A 216 9.72 1.55 -10.34
C TYR A 216 10.87 0.58 -10.60
N MET A 217 11.44 0.02 -9.52
CA MET A 217 12.50 -1.01 -9.59
C MET A 217 13.73 -0.62 -10.44
N GLY A 218 14.00 0.67 -10.61
CA GLY A 218 15.33 1.23 -10.84
C GLY A 218 16.30 0.52 -11.79
N GLU A 219 15.85 -0.13 -12.88
CA GLU A 219 16.70 -0.88 -13.84
C GLU A 219 17.61 0.02 -14.71
N GLY A 220 18.16 1.11 -14.15
CA GLY A 220 19.12 1.98 -14.82
C GLY A 220 18.54 3.01 -15.80
N LYS A 221 17.21 3.22 -15.82
CA LYS A 221 16.57 4.27 -16.63
C LYS A 221 16.49 5.61 -15.89
N SER A 222 16.64 6.71 -16.63
CA SER A 222 16.41 8.07 -16.16
C SER A 222 14.90 8.34 -16.06
N GLY A 223 14.31 7.97 -14.93
CA GLY A 223 12.92 8.30 -14.63
C GLY A 223 12.69 9.82 -14.53
N ASN A 224 11.42 10.22 -14.61
CA ASN A 224 11.00 11.61 -14.44
C ASN A 224 10.00 11.70 -13.29
N VAL A 225 10.23 12.64 -12.38
CA VAL A 225 9.33 12.91 -11.26
C VAL A 225 8.90 14.36 -11.35
N ARG A 226 7.59 14.59 -11.29
CA ARG A 226 7.01 15.94 -11.36
C ARG A 226 6.16 16.17 -10.14
N VAL A 227 6.47 17.25 -9.42
CA VAL A 227 5.82 17.65 -8.18
C VAL A 227 5.00 18.90 -8.47
N TYR A 228 3.69 18.78 -8.38
CA TYR A 228 2.75 19.85 -8.63
C TYR A 228 2.29 20.44 -7.29
N LEU A 229 2.61 21.71 -7.08
CA LEU A 229 2.30 22.43 -5.85
C LEU A 229 1.16 23.41 -6.11
N PRO A 230 -0.03 23.23 -5.51
CA PRO A 230 -1.10 24.22 -5.52
C PRO A 230 -0.63 25.57 -4.96
N ASP A 231 0.13 25.52 -3.87
CA ASP A 231 0.82 26.64 -3.25
C ASP A 231 2.34 26.38 -3.30
N GLY A 232 3.05 27.22 -4.05
CA GLY A 232 4.50 27.06 -4.28
C GLY A 232 5.37 27.21 -3.03
N GLN A 233 4.82 27.66 -1.90
CA GLN A 233 5.58 27.93 -0.66
C GLN A 233 5.96 26.66 0.13
N ASN A 234 5.29 25.53 -0.08
CA ASN A 234 5.52 24.31 0.72
C ASN A 234 6.61 23.39 0.15
N ARG A 235 7.37 23.86 -0.84
CA ARG A 235 8.41 23.08 -1.54
C ARG A 235 9.34 22.32 -0.60
N ASP A 236 9.92 23.02 0.38
CA ASP A 236 10.99 22.46 1.23
C ASP A 236 10.46 21.38 2.19
N GLN A 237 9.16 21.41 2.49
CA GLN A 237 8.50 20.40 3.32
C GLN A 237 7.99 19.21 2.50
N ILE A 238 7.75 19.39 1.20
CA ILE A 238 7.21 18.35 0.30
C ILE A 238 8.33 17.56 -0.36
N LEU A 239 9.38 18.22 -0.87
CA LEU A 239 10.45 17.54 -1.60
C LEU A 239 11.08 16.37 -0.84
N PRO A 240 11.39 16.46 0.46
CA PRO A 240 11.97 15.33 1.18
C PRO A 240 11.04 14.11 1.23
N ILE A 241 9.71 14.32 1.31
CA ILE A 241 8.72 13.23 1.24
C ILE A 241 8.76 12.56 -0.12
N VAL A 242 8.72 13.36 -1.19
CA VAL A 242 8.77 12.86 -2.57
C VAL A 242 10.05 12.07 -2.78
N GLN A 243 11.19 12.57 -2.31
CA GLN A 243 12.47 11.90 -2.45
C GLN A 243 12.47 10.52 -1.79
N SER A 244 11.95 10.41 -0.55
CA SER A 244 11.84 9.13 0.14
C SER A 244 10.89 8.15 -0.54
N TRP A 245 9.77 8.66 -1.08
CA TRP A 245 8.83 7.84 -1.86
C TRP A 245 9.44 7.33 -3.17
N VAL A 246 10.18 8.17 -3.91
CA VAL A 246 10.90 7.77 -5.13
C VAL A 246 11.98 6.73 -4.82
N ALA A 247 12.72 6.90 -3.72
CA ALA A 247 13.72 5.92 -3.28
C ALA A 247 13.06 4.57 -2.96
N ALA A 248 11.91 4.55 -2.27
CA ALA A 248 11.16 3.34 -2.02
C ALA A 248 10.62 2.69 -3.30
N SER A 249 10.16 3.48 -4.26
CA SER A 249 9.73 3.01 -5.57
C SER A 249 10.87 2.34 -6.35
N ALA A 250 12.06 2.94 -6.33
CA ALA A 250 13.25 2.42 -6.97
C ALA A 250 13.78 1.13 -6.31
N ALA A 251 13.64 1.01 -4.98
CA ALA A 251 13.91 -0.23 -4.26
C ALA A 251 12.85 -1.33 -4.55
N GLY A 252 11.71 -0.95 -5.12
CA GLY A 252 10.49 -1.74 -5.07
C GLY A 252 9.86 -1.60 -3.69
N PHE A 253 8.61 -1.12 -3.61
CA PHE A 253 7.91 -0.83 -2.36
C PHE A 253 7.77 -2.02 -1.39
N ASN A 254 8.37 -3.18 -1.67
CA ASN A 254 8.18 -4.47 -1.00
C ASN A 254 9.45 -4.91 -0.27
N VAL A 255 10.43 -4.01 -0.13
CA VAL A 255 11.70 -4.30 0.53
C VAL A 255 11.57 -4.16 2.04
N ASP A 256 11.86 -5.27 2.73
CA ASP A 256 12.04 -5.29 4.17
C ASP A 256 13.41 -4.68 4.55
N CYS A 257 13.38 -3.38 4.84
CA CYS A 257 14.56 -2.60 5.24
C CYS A 257 15.23 -3.09 6.53
N ARG A 258 14.61 -3.98 7.32
CA ARG A 258 15.26 -4.58 8.49
C ARG A 258 16.22 -5.70 8.09
N LYS A 259 15.92 -6.43 7.02
CA LYS A 259 16.77 -7.51 6.50
C LYS A 259 17.90 -6.95 5.64
N ASP A 260 17.61 -5.93 4.85
CA ASP A 260 18.59 -5.26 4.01
C ASP A 260 18.51 -3.74 4.15
N GLN A 261 19.21 -3.23 5.15
CA GLN A 261 19.29 -1.78 5.37
C GLN A 261 19.95 -1.05 4.21
N ALA A 262 20.83 -1.71 3.44
CA ALA A 262 21.57 -1.04 2.36
C ALA A 262 20.66 -0.67 1.19
N VAL A 263 19.67 -1.52 0.87
CA VAL A 263 18.69 -1.27 -0.20
C VAL A 263 17.77 -0.09 0.15
N CYS A 264 17.51 0.16 1.44
CA CYS A 264 16.68 1.27 1.89
C CYS A 264 17.46 2.53 2.28
N ARG A 265 18.79 2.55 2.09
CA ARG A 265 19.56 3.78 2.31
C ARG A 265 19.12 4.82 1.27
N PRO A 266 18.99 6.10 1.66
CA PRO A 266 18.75 7.17 0.70
C PRO A 266 19.91 7.22 -0.30
N VAL A 267 19.68 6.77 -1.53
CA VAL A 267 20.64 6.92 -2.62
C VAL A 267 20.34 8.24 -3.33
N PRO A 268 21.34 9.04 -3.70
CA PRO A 268 21.13 10.21 -4.55
C PRO A 268 20.29 9.83 -5.75
N LEU A 269 19.10 10.43 -5.86
CA LEU A 269 18.19 10.14 -6.95
C LEU A 269 18.86 10.58 -8.26
N LYS A 270 19.11 9.61 -9.15
CA LYS A 270 19.49 9.88 -10.55
C LYS A 270 18.29 10.30 -11.41
N VAL A 271 17.20 10.72 -10.76
CA VAL A 271 15.89 10.97 -11.34
C VAL A 271 15.71 12.47 -11.43
N ALA A 272 15.31 12.99 -12.59
CA ALA A 272 15.04 14.40 -12.74
C ALA A 272 13.75 14.74 -11.97
N VAL A 273 13.84 15.65 -11.01
CA VAL A 273 12.68 16.18 -10.27
C VAL A 273 12.35 17.57 -10.81
N GLU A 274 11.16 17.70 -11.37
CA GLU A 274 10.59 18.97 -11.81
C GLU A 274 9.52 19.43 -10.82
N ILE A 275 9.51 20.72 -10.51
CA ILE A 275 8.54 21.35 -9.62
C ILE A 275 7.69 22.27 -10.47
N VAL A 276 6.38 22.07 -10.40
CA VAL A 276 5.39 22.82 -11.15
C VAL A 276 4.53 23.60 -10.17
N ASN A 277 4.59 24.92 -10.25
CA ASN A 277 3.67 25.78 -9.51
C ASN A 277 2.32 25.83 -10.24
N LEU A 278 1.27 25.27 -9.65
CA LEU A 278 -0.06 25.19 -10.26
C LEU A 278 -0.78 26.55 -10.32
N SER A 279 -0.18 27.62 -9.77
CA SER A 279 -0.63 29.01 -9.94
C SER A 279 -0.08 29.67 -11.22
N CYS A 280 0.80 29.01 -11.97
CA CYS A 280 1.36 29.55 -13.21
C CYS A 280 0.30 29.66 -14.32
N LYS A 281 0.21 30.84 -14.95
CA LYS A 281 -0.86 31.20 -15.90
C LYS A 281 -0.86 30.36 -17.18
N ALA A 282 0.28 29.84 -17.61
CA ALA A 282 0.40 29.08 -18.85
C ALA A 282 -0.30 27.70 -18.78
N LYS A 283 -0.57 27.18 -17.56
CA LYS A 283 -1.24 25.89 -17.31
C LYS A 283 -0.68 24.71 -18.11
N SER A 284 0.62 24.75 -18.41
CA SER A 284 1.35 23.70 -19.09
C SER A 284 2.59 23.36 -18.27
N VAL A 285 2.81 22.07 -18.02
CA VAL A 285 3.98 21.61 -17.27
C VAL A 285 5.26 22.10 -17.92
N ARG A 286 5.39 21.98 -19.24
CA ARG A 286 6.60 22.38 -19.98
C ARG A 286 6.97 23.85 -19.78
N ALA A 287 5.97 24.73 -19.64
CA ALA A 287 6.17 26.16 -19.46
C ALA A 287 6.37 26.59 -17.99
N CYS A 288 5.85 25.81 -17.05
CA CYS A 288 5.78 26.17 -15.63
C CYS A 288 6.69 25.34 -14.72
N ALA A 289 7.38 24.33 -15.27
CA ALA A 289 8.31 23.48 -14.54
C ALA A 289 9.63 24.19 -14.25
N GLN A 290 10.14 23.99 -13.04
CA GLN A 290 11.49 24.35 -12.63
C GLN A 290 12.20 23.12 -12.11
N ARG A 291 13.49 22.95 -12.40
CA ARG A 291 14.25 21.82 -11.84
C ARG A 291 14.44 21.98 -10.34
N ALA A 292 14.21 20.90 -9.59
CA ALA A 292 14.58 20.83 -8.19
C ALA A 292 16.12 20.77 -8.05
N PRO A 293 16.67 21.16 -6.89
CA PRO A 293 18.09 21.01 -6.62
C PRO A 293 18.40 19.51 -6.51
N SER A 294 19.58 19.10 -6.97
CA SER A 294 20.00 17.69 -7.00
C SER A 294 20.30 17.11 -5.61
N THR A 295 20.32 17.95 -4.58
CA THR A 295 20.71 17.57 -3.22
C THR A 295 19.55 16.99 -2.42
N LEU A 296 19.80 15.83 -1.82
CA LEU A 296 18.89 15.20 -0.87
C LEU A 296 18.85 16.04 0.41
N THR A 297 17.66 16.52 0.76
CA THR A 297 17.40 17.05 2.10
C THR A 297 16.88 15.89 2.95
N PRO A 298 17.22 15.80 4.25
CA PRO A 298 16.70 14.74 5.10
C PRO A 298 15.17 14.71 5.05
N GLY A 299 14.60 13.58 4.64
CA GLY A 299 13.16 13.34 4.58
C GLY A 299 12.71 12.29 5.58
N PRO A 300 11.42 11.93 5.58
CA PRO A 300 10.95 10.75 6.30
C PRO A 300 11.75 9.51 5.89
N SER A 301 11.82 8.52 6.78
CA SER A 301 12.47 7.25 6.46
C SER A 301 11.88 6.62 5.20
N VAL A 302 12.73 6.16 4.27
CA VAL A 302 12.32 5.38 3.07
C VAL A 302 11.45 4.20 3.48
N ALA A 303 11.75 3.63 4.65
CA ALA A 303 11.05 2.49 5.19
C ALA A 303 9.54 2.77 5.38
N LEU A 304 9.11 4.01 5.63
CA LEU A 304 7.68 4.36 5.73
C LEU A 304 6.87 4.07 4.46
N PHE A 305 7.55 4.02 3.31
CA PHE A 305 6.92 3.77 2.01
C PHE A 305 7.16 2.34 1.53
N THR A 306 8.13 1.63 2.11
CA THR A 306 8.36 0.23 1.80
C THR A 306 7.56 -0.68 2.73
N GLN A 307 7.41 -1.93 2.32
CA GLN A 307 6.57 -2.94 2.96
C GLN A 307 7.37 -4.17 3.32
#